data_AF-A0AAW9Q027-F1
#
_entry.id   AF-A0AAW9Q027-F1
#
_cell.length_a   1.000
_cell.length_b   1.000
_cell.length_c   1.000
_cell.angle_alpha   90.00
_cell.angle_beta   90.00
_cell.angle_gamma   90.00
#
_symmetry.space_group_name_H-M   'P 1'
#
loop_
_entity.id
_entity.type
_entity.pdbx_description
1 polymer ?
#
loop_
_entity_poly.entity_id
_entity_poly.type
_entity_poly.pdbx_seq_one_letter_code
_entity_poly.pdbx_strand_id
1 'polypeptide(L)' 'MNYQMSTFVVESHQEKLERHLLESAILDHEQLSVAKRLQTRQEGPLLMILLQLSFIDIKQFSRLLDWTVRTKLESF' A
#
# COMPACT_ATOMS: atom_id res chain seq x y z
N MET A 1 -25.21 -27.31 5.77
CA MET A 1 -23.97 -26.98 6.52
C MET A 1 -23.14 -26.09 5.62
N ASN A 2 -23.16 -24.79 5.87
CA ASN A 2 -22.44 -23.81 5.07
C ASN A 2 -20.98 -23.81 5.53
N TYR A 3 -20.10 -24.42 4.74
CA TYR A 3 -18.67 -24.25 4.92
C TYR A 3 -18.37 -22.78 4.63
N GLN A 4 -18.18 -22.00 5.68
CA GLN A 4 -17.60 -20.67 5.60
C GLN A 4 -16.23 -20.86 4.97
N MET A 5 -16.14 -20.56 3.68
CA MET A 5 -14.90 -20.48 2.93
C MET A 5 -14.14 -19.31 3.55
N SER A 6 -13.37 -19.60 4.61
CA SER A 6 -12.46 -18.64 5.21
C SER A 6 -11.53 -18.16 4.11
N THR A 7 -11.79 -16.94 3.65
CA THR A 7 -11.04 -16.19 2.65
C THR A 7 -9.65 -15.86 3.23
N PHE A 8 -8.83 -16.89 3.45
CA PHE A 8 -7.38 -16.73 3.52
C PHE A 8 -6.88 -16.50 2.09
N VAL A 9 -7.38 -15.44 1.45
CA VAL A 9 -6.81 -14.94 0.21
C VAL A 9 -5.43 -14.47 0.58
N VAL A 10 -4.40 -15.04 -0.06
CA VAL A 10 -3.02 -14.57 0.07
C VAL A 10 -3.01 -13.10 -0.36
N GLU A 11 -3.07 -12.20 0.62
CA GLU A 11 -3.13 -10.77 0.39
C GLU A 11 -1.85 -10.33 -0.32
N SER A 12 -2.00 -9.64 -1.45
CA SER A 12 -0.86 -9.12 -2.19
C SER A 12 -0.08 -8.10 -1.34
N HIS A 13 1.23 -8.00 -1.56
CA HIS A 13 2.06 -7.01 -0.85
C HIS A 13 1.55 -5.58 -1.02
N GLN A 14 0.94 -5.28 -2.18
CA GLN A 14 0.33 -3.98 -2.43
C GLN A 14 -0.93 -3.77 -1.56
N GLU A 15 -1.81 -4.75 -1.42
CA GLU A 15 -2.99 -4.64 -0.54
C GLU A 15 -2.61 -4.42 0.93
N LYS A 16 -1.57 -5.11 1.43
CA LYS A 16 -1.03 -4.86 2.78
C LYS A 16 -0.56 -3.41 2.94
N LEU A 17 0.15 -2.88 1.95
CA LEU A 17 0.61 -1.49 1.96
C LEU A 17 -0.57 -0.51 1.93
N GLU A 18 -1.54 -0.72 1.03
CA GLU A 18 -2.73 0.12 0.92
C GLU A 18 -3.52 0.17 2.24
N ARG A 19 -3.70 -0.98 2.89
CA ARG A 19 -4.33 -1.06 4.21
C ARG A 19 -3.53 -0.30 5.26
N HIS A 20 -2.21 -0.52 5.33
CA HIS A 20 -1.35 0.14 6.31
C HIS A 20 -1.40 1.68 6.18
N LEU A 21 -1.43 2.20 4.94
CA LEU A 21 -1.53 3.63 4.67
C LEU A 21 -2.83 4.24 5.20
N LEU A 22 -3.96 3.52 5.08
CA LEU A 22 -5.27 3.94 5.58
C LEU A 22 -5.37 3.80 7.10
N GLU A 23 -4.97 2.66 7.66
CA GLU A 23 -5.04 2.37 9.10
C GLU A 23 -4.15 3.31 9.92
N SER A 24 -3.01 3.71 9.35
CA SER A 24 -2.07 4.64 10.00
C SER A 24 -2.44 6.11 9.78
N ALA A 25 -3.56 6.40 9.09
CA ALA A 25 -3.98 7.74 8.69
C ALA A 25 -2.89 8.54 7.95
N ILE A 26 -2.01 7.84 7.23
CA ILE A 26 -1.00 8.46 6.36
C ILE A 26 -1.70 9.01 5.12
N LEU A 27 -2.70 8.30 4.63
CA LEU A 27 -3.57 8.71 3.54
C LEU A 27 -5.03 8.51 3.91
N ASP A 28 -5.91 9.25 3.25
CA ASP A 28 -7.33 8.93 3.16
C ASP A 28 -7.66 8.10 1.91
N HIS A 29 -8.92 7.65 1.81
CA HIS A 29 -9.40 6.88 0.67
C HIS A 29 -9.36 7.64 -0.66
N GLU A 30 -9.52 8.97 -0.64
CA GLU A 30 -9.52 9.79 -1.85
C GLU A 30 -8.10 9.92 -2.41
N GLN A 31 -7.13 10.24 -1.55
CA GLN A 31 -5.71 10.31 -1.87
C GLN A 31 -5.22 8.96 -2.40
N LEU A 32 -5.59 7.85 -1.76
CA LEU A 32 -5.23 6.52 -2.24
C LEU A 32 -5.83 6.24 -3.62
N SER A 33 -7.10 6.60 -3.85
CA SER A 33 -7.77 6.45 -5.15
C SER A 33 -7.10 7.26 -6.27
N VAL A 34 -6.68 8.50 -5.97
CA VAL A 34 -5.93 9.35 -6.91
C VAL A 34 -4.57 8.71 -7.23
N ALA A 35 -3.83 8.27 -6.22
CA ALA A 35 -2.53 7.64 -6.39
C ALA A 35 -2.61 6.36 -7.25
N LYS A 36 -3.59 5.49 -6.99
CA LYS A 36 -3.79 4.25 -7.78
C LYS A 36 -4.12 4.54 -9.24
N ARG A 37 -4.98 5.53 -9.51
CA ARG A 37 -5.27 5.95 -10.89
C ARG A 37 -4.02 6.42 -11.63
N LEU A 38 -3.12 7.12 -10.95
CA LEU A 38 -1.85 7.54 -11.53
C LEU A 38 -0.86 6.39 -11.68
N GLN A 39 -0.82 5.47 -10.71
CA GLN A 39 -0.02 4.26 -10.73
C GLN A 39 -0.31 3.42 -11.98
N THR A 40 -1.58 3.19 -12.31
CA THR A 40 -2.00 2.46 -13.51
C THR A 40 -1.56 3.14 -14.81
N ARG A 41 -1.45 4.47 -14.83
CA ARG A 41 -1.06 5.23 -16.03
C ARG A 41 0.45 5.28 -16.23
N GLN A 42 1.23 5.27 -15.16
CA GLN A 42 2.69 5.42 -15.21
C GLN A 42 3.45 4.11 -15.02
N GLU A 43 2.76 3.01 -14.72
CA GLU A 43 3.35 1.70 -14.41
C GLU A 43 4.41 1.76 -13.28
N GLY A 44 4.26 2.71 -12.35
CA GLY A 44 5.21 2.96 -11.28
C GLY A 44 4.87 2.27 -9.95
N PRO A 45 5.83 2.12 -9.02
CA PRO A 45 5.55 1.69 -7.65
C PRO A 45 4.68 2.71 -6.90
N LEU A 46 3.66 2.25 -6.18
CA LEU A 46 2.72 3.13 -5.46
C LEU A 46 3.45 4.13 -4.54
N LEU A 47 4.47 3.69 -3.79
CA LEU A 47 5.25 4.58 -2.90
C LEU A 47 5.89 5.75 -3.64
N MET A 48 6.37 5.54 -4.87
CA MET A 48 6.99 6.61 -5.67
C MET A 48 5.94 7.62 -6.12
N ILE A 49 4.76 7.12 -6.53
CA ILE A 49 3.62 7.96 -6.91
C ILE A 49 3.17 8.84 -5.73
N LEU A 50 3.10 8.28 -4.52
CA LEU A 50 2.72 9.02 -3.32
C LEU A 50 3.70 10.17 -3.00
N LEU A 51 5.00 9.94 -3.18
CA LEU A 51 6.03 10.96 -3.02
C LEU A 51 5.91 12.05 -4.11
N GLN A 52 5.71 11.66 -5.37
CA GLN A 52 5.53 12.61 -6.48
C GLN A 52 4.30 13.50 -6.31
N LEU A 53 3.20 12.95 -5.81
CA LEU A 53 1.97 13.70 -5.50
C LEU A 53 2.08 14.53 -4.22
N SER A 54 3.20 14.46 -3.50
CA SER A 54 3.40 15.09 -2.19
C SER A 54 2.36 14.68 -1.14
N PHE A 55 1.73 13.50 -1.30
CA PHE A 55 0.85 12.93 -0.29
C PHE A 55 1.63 12.40 0.91
N ILE A 56 2.90 12.05 0.68
CA ILE A 56 3.87 11.73 1.72
C ILE A 56 5.13 12.56 1.49
N ASP A 57 5.83 12.90 2.58
CA ASP A 57 7.16 13.49 2.51
C ASP A 57 8.26 12.42 2.44
N ILE A 58 9.50 12.86 2.26
CA ILE A 58 10.66 11.96 2.12
C ILE A 58 10.95 11.12 3.38
N LYS A 59 10.61 11.62 4.58
CA LYS A 59 10.78 10.89 5.86
C LYS A 59 9.68 9.84 6.05
N GLN A 60 8.48 10.11 5.55
CA GLN A 60 7.39 9.13 5.50
C GLN A 60 7.70 8.06 4.45
N PHE A 61 8.20 8.46 3.28
CA PHE A 61 8.63 7.54 2.23
C PHE A 61 9.69 6.56 2.71
N SER A 62 10.75 7.03 3.39
CA SER A 62 11.80 6.13 3.89
C SER A 62 11.25 5.10 4.89
N ARG A 63 10.41 5.54 5.84
CA ARG A 63 9.76 4.64 6.81
C ARG A 63 8.87 3.60 6.16
N LEU A 64 8.10 3.99 5.15
CA LEU A 64 7.22 3.08 4.41
C LEU A 64 8.02 2.10 3.54
N LEU A 65 9.16 2.53 3.00
CA LEU A 65 10.07 1.66 2.25
C LEU A 65 10.69 0.61 3.17
N ASP A 66 11.18 1.01 4.35
CA ASP A 66 11.72 0.11 5.37
C ASP A 66 10.67 -0.91 5.81
N TRP A 67 9.44 -0.45 6.05
CA TRP A 67 8.32 -1.32 6.40
C TRP A 67 8.00 -2.32 5.29
N THR A 68 7.92 -1.85 4.03
CA THR A 68 7.62 -2.70 2.87
C THR A 68 8.65 -3.81 2.69
N VAL A 69 9.94 -3.50 2.88
CA VAL A 69 11.03 -4.48 2.81
C VAL A 69 10.88 -5.54 3.92
N ARG A 70 10.57 -5.13 5.15
CA ARG A 70 10.35 -6.06 6.28
C ARG A 70 9.18 -6.99 6.03
N THR A 71 8.03 -6.46 5.61
CA THR A 71 6.82 -7.26 5.33
C THR A 71 7.03 -8.28 4.20
N LYS A 72 7.87 -7.93 3.21
CA LYS A 72 8.23 -8.86 2.13
C LYS A 72 9.12 -10.01 2.61
N LEU A 73 10.00 -9.76 3.58
CA LEU A 73 10.87 -10.78 4.17
C LEU A 73 10.11 -11.75 5.08
N GLU A 74 9.06 -11.29 5.76
CA GLU A 74 8.20 -12.12 6.63
C GLU A 74 7.24 -13.06 5.89
N SER A 75 7.17 -12.94 4.56
CA SER A 75 6.27 -13.75 3.71
C SER A 75 6.94 -14.97 3.08
N PHE A 76 8.17 -15.32 3.50
CA PHE A 76 8.93 -16.53 3.12
C PHE A 76 9.03 -17.50 4.31
#